data_AF-A0A940PJ62-F1
#
_entry.id   AF-A0A940PJ62-F1
#
_cell.length_a   1.000
_cell.length_b   1.000
_cell.length_c   1.000
_cell.angle_alpha   90.00
_cell.angle_beta   90.00
_cell.angle_gamma   90.00
#
_symmetry.space_group_name_H-M   'P 1'
#
loop_
_entity.id
_entity.type
_entity.pdbx_description
1 polymer ?
#
loop_
_entity_poly.entity_id
_entity_poly.type
_entity_poly.pdbx_seq_one_letter_code
_entity_poly.pdbx_strand_id
1 'polypeptide(L)'
;MSFILICSGWSFDADLQIIHADVRMEADGEILIEEPLCIDVGLPALLLSMHEDVEPNRWTDAELWHQVPFFVCGCGDPECRAYSFVVRHLSSNELELTEVEERQDLPPRRLASYLVDKVEYVSQVRAVGLEFLRFTEGLDDYRPYYKDTVETVKRLLQ
;
A
#
# COMPACT_ATOMS: atom_id res chain seq x y z
N MET A 1 2.62 -20.59 -5.57
CA MET A 1 2.06 -19.48 -4.80
C MET A 1 1.79 -18.39 -5.81
N SER A 2 0.54 -18.01 -6.03
CA SER A 2 0.20 -16.92 -6.95
C SER A 2 -0.13 -15.68 -6.16
N PHE A 3 0.48 -14.56 -6.54
CA PHE A 3 0.15 -13.23 -6.03
C PHE A 3 -0.27 -12.34 -7.21
N ILE A 4 -1.35 -11.59 -7.04
CA ILE A 4 -1.78 -10.59 -8.02
C ILE A 4 -2.02 -9.28 -7.29
N LEU A 5 -1.41 -8.20 -7.79
CA LEU A 5 -1.66 -6.83 -7.40
C LEU A 5 -1.72 -5.97 -8.66
N ILE A 6 -2.90 -5.45 -8.94
CA ILE A 6 -3.17 -4.59 -10.09
C ILE A 6 -3.81 -3.31 -9.58
N CYS A 7 -3.23 -2.17 -9.96
CA CYS A 7 -3.81 -0.84 -9.78
C CYS A 7 -4.09 -0.25 -11.17
N SER A 8 -5.35 0.05 -11.45
CA SER A 8 -5.79 0.60 -12.74
C SER A 8 -6.78 1.74 -12.55
N GLY A 9 -7.19 2.42 -13.63
CA GLY A 9 -8.17 3.50 -13.51
C GLY A 9 -7.70 4.68 -12.64
N TRP A 10 -6.40 4.98 -12.67
CA TRP A 10 -5.80 6.03 -11.84
C TRP A 10 -6.48 7.38 -12.04
N SER A 11 -6.83 8.03 -10.93
CA SER A 11 -7.50 9.33 -10.91
C SER A 11 -6.96 10.21 -9.79
N PHE A 12 -7.02 11.53 -10.00
CA PHE A 12 -6.59 12.53 -9.04
C PHE A 12 -7.80 13.38 -8.65
N ASP A 13 -8.09 13.43 -7.35
CA ASP A 13 -9.06 14.36 -6.77
C ASP A 13 -8.31 15.61 -6.30
N ALA A 14 -8.47 16.71 -7.03
CA ALA A 14 -7.79 17.97 -6.74
C ALA A 14 -8.33 18.68 -5.49
N ASP A 15 -9.58 18.45 -5.10
CA ASP A 15 -10.18 19.08 -3.93
C ASP A 15 -9.67 18.42 -2.65
N LEU A 16 -9.53 17.08 -2.68
CA LEU A 16 -9.06 16.29 -1.56
C LEU A 16 -7.54 16.03 -1.57
N GLN A 17 -6.86 16.32 -2.68
CA GLN A 17 -5.42 16.09 -2.88
C GLN A 17 -5.02 14.62 -2.73
N ILE A 18 -5.86 13.73 -3.28
CA ILE A 18 -5.69 12.28 -3.18
C ILE A 18 -5.68 11.60 -4.55
N ILE A 19 -4.89 10.54 -4.67
CA ILE A 19 -4.82 9.69 -5.86
C ILE A 19 -5.50 8.35 -5.59
N HIS A 20 -6.46 8.01 -6.44
CA HIS A 20 -7.20 6.75 -6.39
C HIS A 20 -6.86 5.84 -7.55
N ALA A 21 -7.04 4.53 -7.35
CA ALA A 21 -7.05 3.53 -8.40
C ALA A 21 -8.01 2.40 -8.03
N ASP A 22 -8.52 1.69 -9.05
CA ASP A 22 -9.16 0.40 -8.89
C ASP A 22 -8.08 -0.62 -8.49
N VAL A 23 -8.18 -1.16 -7.27
CA VAL A 23 -7.22 -2.13 -6.73
C VAL A 23 -7.82 -3.51 -6.79
N ARG A 24 -7.07 -4.43 -7.39
CA ARG A 24 -7.30 -5.87 -7.30
C ARG A 24 -6.09 -6.52 -6.66
N MET A 25 -6.31 -7.16 -5.51
CA MET A 25 -5.28 -7.93 -4.80
C MET A 25 -5.78 -9.34 -4.57
N GLU A 26 -4.99 -10.32 -4.98
CA GLU A 26 -5.24 -11.75 -4.76
C GLU A 26 -4.00 -12.44 -4.20
N ALA A 27 -4.22 -13.38 -3.30
CA ALA A 27 -3.19 -14.30 -2.85
C ALA A 27 -3.78 -15.70 -2.74
N ASP A 28 -3.04 -16.70 -3.23
CA ASP A 28 -3.47 -18.11 -3.21
C ASP A 28 -4.87 -18.37 -3.83
N GLY A 29 -5.25 -17.55 -4.83
CA GLY A 29 -6.54 -17.64 -5.51
C GLY A 29 -7.72 -17.04 -4.75
N GLU A 30 -7.50 -16.45 -3.57
CA GLU A 30 -8.48 -15.67 -2.83
C GLU A 30 -8.39 -14.18 -3.20
N ILE A 31 -9.53 -13.56 -3.47
CA ILE A 31 -9.63 -12.12 -3.68
C ILE A 31 -9.63 -11.44 -2.31
N LEU A 32 -8.57 -10.71 -2.01
CA LEU A 32 -8.41 -9.96 -0.76
C LEU A 32 -9.00 -8.55 -0.89
N ILE A 33 -8.81 -7.94 -2.06
CA ILE A 33 -9.28 -6.58 -2.38
C ILE A 33 -9.78 -6.57 -3.83
N GLU A 34 -10.97 -5.99 -4.05
CA GLU A 34 -11.52 -5.67 -5.38
C GLU A 34 -12.44 -4.45 -5.29
N GLU A 35 -11.83 -3.26 -5.14
CA GLU A 35 -12.55 -1.99 -4.98
C GLU A 35 -11.65 -0.78 -5.32
N PRO A 36 -12.23 0.40 -5.60
CA PRO A 36 -11.48 1.65 -5.74
C PRO A 36 -10.93 2.13 -4.38
N LEU A 37 -9.63 2.39 -4.31
CA LEU A 37 -8.94 2.81 -3.08
C LEU A 37 -8.00 4.00 -3.29
N CYS A 38 -7.73 4.73 -2.22
CA CYS A 38 -6.63 5.70 -2.14
C CYS A 38 -5.29 4.95 -2.13
N ILE A 39 -4.36 5.35 -2.99
CA ILE A 39 -3.09 4.65 -3.17
C ILE A 39 -1.92 5.45 -2.60
N ASP A 40 -1.93 6.77 -2.79
CA ASP A 40 -0.81 7.65 -2.54
C ASP A 40 -0.24 7.61 -1.12
N VAL A 41 -1.11 7.68 -0.11
CA VAL A 41 -0.71 7.84 1.30
C VAL A 41 0.04 6.61 1.82
N GLY A 42 -0.44 5.41 1.47
CA GLY A 42 0.13 4.13 1.90
C GLY A 42 1.18 3.54 0.96
N LEU A 43 1.29 4.06 -0.27
CA LEU A 43 2.23 3.55 -1.28
C LEU A 43 3.69 3.49 -0.79
N PRO A 44 4.23 4.48 -0.06
CA PRO A 44 5.57 4.36 0.52
C PRO A 44 5.75 3.11 1.39
N ALA A 45 4.80 2.79 2.27
CA ALA A 45 4.87 1.59 3.10
C ALA A 45 4.76 0.31 2.26
N LEU A 46 3.90 0.31 1.24
CA LEU A 46 3.79 -0.80 0.30
C LEU A 46 5.09 -1.02 -0.48
N LEU A 47 5.80 0.03 -0.89
CA LEU A 47 7.10 -0.14 -1.54
C LEU A 47 8.20 -0.58 -0.57
N LEU A 48 8.13 -0.15 0.69
CA LEU A 48 9.06 -0.55 1.73
C LEU A 48 9.03 -2.06 1.98
N SER A 49 7.83 -2.65 1.95
CA SER A 49 7.64 -4.08 2.19
C SER A 49 8.34 -4.99 1.15
N MET A 50 8.74 -4.46 0.00
CA MET A 50 9.57 -5.18 -0.98
C MET A 50 10.95 -5.54 -0.40
N HIS A 51 11.44 -4.76 0.55
CA HIS A 51 12.81 -4.79 1.04
C HIS A 51 12.91 -5.27 2.49
N GLU A 52 11.91 -4.95 3.32
CA GLU A 52 11.91 -5.28 4.74
C GLU A 52 10.53 -5.68 5.26
N ASP A 53 10.51 -6.14 6.51
CA ASP A 53 9.28 -6.42 7.23
C ASP A 53 8.53 -5.12 7.51
N VAL A 54 7.20 -5.14 7.37
CA VAL A 54 6.35 -4.00 7.72
C VAL A 54 5.16 -4.45 8.55
N GLU A 55 4.71 -3.57 9.44
CA GLU A 55 3.55 -3.76 10.30
C GLU A 55 2.74 -2.46 10.33
N PRO A 56 1.48 -2.47 9.86
CA PRO A 56 0.67 -1.27 9.79
C PRO A 56 0.17 -0.82 11.17
N ASN A 57 -0.03 0.48 11.29
CA ASN A 57 -0.68 1.17 12.40
C ASN A 57 -1.53 2.32 11.84
N ARG A 58 -2.84 2.11 11.77
CA ARG A 58 -3.84 3.06 11.26
C ARG A 58 -3.88 4.38 12.03
N TRP A 59 -3.45 4.39 13.28
CA TRP A 59 -3.42 5.59 14.13
C TRP A 59 -2.06 6.28 14.14
N THR A 60 -1.14 5.86 13.26
CA THR A 60 0.17 6.49 13.12
C THR A 60 0.07 7.86 12.45
N ASP A 61 1.00 8.74 12.76
CA ASP A 61 1.13 10.02 12.07
C ASP A 61 1.69 9.83 10.65
N ALA A 62 1.34 10.72 9.73
CA ALA A 62 1.83 10.68 8.34
C ALA A 62 3.36 10.66 8.21
N GLU A 63 4.06 11.27 9.17
CA GLU A 63 5.53 11.32 9.23
C GLU A 63 6.13 9.94 9.53
N LEU A 64 5.36 9.06 10.18
CA LEU A 64 5.66 7.64 10.39
C LEU A 64 5.10 6.80 9.24
N TRP A 65 5.28 7.28 8.01
CA TRP A 65 4.73 6.71 6.77
C TRP A 65 5.01 5.20 6.61
N HIS A 66 6.10 4.67 7.17
CA HIS A 66 6.47 3.26 7.11
C HIS A 66 5.50 2.32 7.85
N GLN A 67 4.66 2.87 8.73
CA GLN A 67 3.59 2.14 9.44
C GLN A 67 2.21 2.44 8.86
N VAL A 68 2.10 3.30 7.85
CA VAL A 68 0.78 3.66 7.30
C VAL A 68 0.21 2.45 6.53
N PRO A 69 -1.10 2.16 6.67
CA PRO A 69 -1.75 1.10 5.90
C PRO A 69 -1.55 1.29 4.39
N PHE A 70 -1.35 0.21 3.62
CA PHE A 70 -1.03 0.30 2.18
C PHE A 70 -2.07 1.06 1.36
N PHE A 71 -3.35 0.89 1.68
CA PHE A 71 -4.45 1.57 1.02
C PHE A 71 -5.28 2.30 2.06
N VAL A 72 -5.11 3.62 2.18
CA VAL A 72 -5.80 4.46 3.17
C VAL A 72 -5.96 5.87 2.65
N CYS A 73 -7.10 6.49 2.97
CA CYS A 73 -7.37 7.87 2.60
C CYS A 73 -6.70 8.82 3.59
N GLY A 74 -5.98 9.82 3.07
CA GLY A 74 -5.49 10.96 3.84
C GLY A 74 -6.57 12.00 4.16
N CYS A 75 -7.81 11.79 3.70
CA CYS A 75 -8.94 12.71 3.85
C CYS A 75 -9.51 12.80 5.27
N GLY A 76 -9.12 11.90 6.18
CA GLY A 76 -9.61 11.90 7.57
C GLY A 76 -11.03 11.34 7.73
N ASP A 77 -11.58 10.67 6.70
CA ASP A 77 -12.87 10.00 6.80
C ASP A 77 -12.78 8.81 7.77
N PRO A 78 -13.56 8.81 8.89
CA PRO A 78 -13.57 7.69 9.84
C PRO A 78 -14.07 6.39 9.22
N GLU A 79 -14.89 6.46 8.16
CA GLU A 79 -15.41 5.29 7.44
C GLU A 79 -14.40 4.73 6.43
N CYS A 80 -13.24 5.36 6.24
CA CYS A 80 -12.17 4.78 5.44
C CYS A 80 -11.74 3.45 6.08
N ARG A 81 -12.04 2.34 5.42
CA ARG A 81 -11.78 1.00 5.96
C ARG A 81 -10.30 0.78 6.26
N ALA A 82 -9.44 1.36 5.42
CA ALA A 82 -8.01 1.09 5.30
C ALA A 82 -7.72 -0.40 5.07
N TYR A 83 -6.84 -0.70 4.14
CA TYR A 83 -6.39 -2.07 3.89
C TYR A 83 -4.88 -2.15 4.01
N SER A 84 -4.40 -3.09 4.80
CA SER A 84 -2.97 -3.38 4.89
C SER A 84 -2.72 -4.79 5.41
N PHE A 85 -1.46 -5.18 5.29
CA PHE A 85 -0.97 -6.49 5.63
C PHE A 85 0.31 -6.35 6.43
N VAL A 86 0.49 -7.20 7.44
CA VAL A 86 1.83 -7.42 8.01
C VAL A 86 2.60 -8.23 6.97
N VAL A 87 3.75 -7.73 6.55
CA VAL A 87 4.64 -8.43 5.60
C VAL A 87 5.85 -8.94 6.36
N ARG A 88 6.12 -10.24 6.27
CA ARG A 88 7.29 -10.89 6.86
C ARG A 88 8.12 -11.58 5.79
N HIS A 89 9.41 -11.27 5.74
CA HIS A 89 10.38 -11.92 4.85
C HIS A 89 10.85 -13.22 5.49
N LEU A 90 10.31 -14.35 5.03
CA LEU A 90 10.61 -15.66 5.62
C LEU A 90 11.92 -16.25 5.09
N SER A 91 12.20 -16.02 3.80
CA SER A 91 13.41 -16.49 3.14
C SER A 91 13.80 -15.57 1.98
N SER A 92 14.81 -15.97 1.19
CA SER A 92 15.21 -15.22 0.00
C SER A 92 14.12 -15.16 -1.08
N ASN A 93 13.16 -16.10 -1.08
CA ASN A 93 12.18 -16.27 -2.16
C ASN A 93 10.73 -16.22 -1.67
N GLU A 94 10.49 -16.11 -0.37
CA GLU A 94 9.16 -16.25 0.22
C GLU A 94 8.85 -15.11 1.19
N LEU A 95 7.66 -14.55 1.05
CA LEU A 95 7.06 -13.59 1.96
C LEU A 95 5.78 -14.18 2.55
N GLU A 96 5.48 -13.83 3.78
CA GLU A 96 4.15 -14.00 4.37
C GLU A 96 3.44 -12.66 4.39
N LEU A 97 2.24 -12.62 3.81
CA LEU A 97 1.29 -11.52 3.94
C LEU A 97 0.23 -11.93 4.95
N THR A 98 0.12 -11.22 6.07
CA THR A 98 -0.94 -11.45 7.06
C THR A 98 -1.93 -10.30 7.03
N GLU A 99 -3.17 -10.59 6.65
CA GLU A 99 -4.29 -9.65 6.77
C GLU A 99 -4.56 -9.39 8.24
N VAL A 100 -4.73 -8.11 8.59
CA VAL A 100 -4.96 -7.69 9.95
C VAL A 100 -6.17 -6.78 10.07
N GLU A 101 -6.97 -7.01 11.10
CA GLU A 101 -7.92 -6.05 11.64
C GLU A 101 -7.20 -5.25 12.73
N GLU A 102 -6.83 -4.01 12.41
CA GLU A 102 -6.16 -3.11 13.34
C GLU A 102 -7.10 -2.67 14.45
N ARG A 103 -6.59 -2.54 15.69
CA ARG A 103 -7.38 -2.13 16.86
C ARG A 103 -6.67 -1.03 17.63
N GLN A 104 -7.40 0.02 17.99
CA GLN A 104 -6.82 1.15 18.71
C GLN A 104 -6.34 0.67 20.09
N ASP A 105 -5.10 1.01 20.44
CA ASP A 105 -4.47 0.66 21.72
C ASP A 105 -4.35 -0.85 22.01
N LEU A 106 -4.54 -1.71 21.00
CA LEU A 106 -4.46 -3.17 21.13
C LEU A 106 -3.65 -3.76 19.98
N PRO A 107 -3.01 -4.93 20.17
CA PRO A 107 -2.38 -5.63 19.07
C PRO A 107 -3.37 -5.91 17.93
N PRO A 108 -2.95 -5.81 16.66
CA PRO A 108 -3.81 -6.14 15.53
C PRO A 108 -4.29 -7.58 15.62
N ARG A 109 -5.55 -7.81 15.25
CA ARG A 109 -6.09 -9.17 15.13
C ARG A 109 -5.72 -9.71 13.75
N ARG A 110 -4.96 -10.79 13.73
CA ARG A 110 -4.64 -11.52 12.49
C ARG A 110 -5.90 -12.23 11.99
N LEU A 111 -6.20 -12.08 10.71
CA LEU A 111 -7.37 -12.66 10.06
C LEU A 111 -6.95 -13.91 9.27
N ALA A 112 -6.11 -13.72 8.26
CA ALA A 112 -5.58 -14.77 7.39
C ALA A 112 -4.11 -14.49 7.03
N SER A 113 -3.36 -15.53 6.69
CA SER A 113 -1.95 -15.45 6.28
C SER A 113 -1.75 -16.19 4.97
N TYR A 114 -0.98 -15.58 4.07
CA TYR A 114 -0.75 -16.03 2.71
C TYR A 114 0.74 -16.06 2.42
N LEU A 115 1.23 -17.21 1.96
CA LEU A 115 2.59 -17.32 1.45
C LEU A 115 2.62 -16.91 -0.02
N VAL A 116 3.51 -15.98 -0.35
CA VAL A 116 3.67 -15.45 -1.71
C VAL A 116 5.12 -15.55 -2.17
N ASP A 117 5.32 -15.71 -3.47
CA ASP A 117 6.64 -15.65 -4.08
C ASP A 117 7.16 -14.21 -4.02
N LYS A 118 8.36 -14.03 -3.44
CA LYS A 118 8.96 -12.71 -3.25
C LYS A 118 9.25 -12.01 -4.58
N VAL A 119 9.68 -12.75 -5.60
CA VAL A 119 10.02 -12.16 -6.90
C VAL A 119 8.76 -11.63 -7.57
N GLU A 120 7.67 -12.40 -7.53
CA GLU A 120 6.37 -11.98 -8.04
C GLU A 120 5.83 -10.76 -7.28
N TYR A 121 5.84 -10.80 -5.95
CA TYR A 121 5.41 -9.68 -5.11
C TYR A 121 6.18 -8.39 -5.42
N VAL A 122 7.51 -8.45 -5.37
CA VAL A 122 8.39 -7.29 -5.62
C VAL A 122 8.16 -6.75 -7.03
N SER A 123 8.05 -7.62 -8.04
CA SER A 123 7.83 -7.17 -9.42
C SER A 123 6.52 -6.38 -9.56
N GLN A 124 5.44 -6.85 -8.95
CA GLN A 124 4.12 -6.23 -9.08
C GLN A 124 4.01 -4.95 -8.25
N VAL A 125 4.49 -4.97 -7.01
CA VAL A 125 4.55 -3.77 -6.14
C VAL A 125 5.43 -2.67 -6.77
N ARG A 126 6.57 -3.03 -7.36
CA ARG A 126 7.42 -2.09 -8.10
C ARG A 126 6.67 -1.49 -9.29
N ALA A 127 5.88 -2.28 -10.01
CA ALA A 127 5.11 -1.79 -11.15
C ALA A 127 4.08 -0.72 -10.71
N VAL A 128 3.42 -0.91 -9.56
CA VAL A 128 2.53 0.09 -8.96
C VAL A 128 3.29 1.40 -8.67
N GLY A 129 4.46 1.33 -8.03
CA GLY A 129 5.26 2.52 -7.75
C GLY A 129 5.72 3.27 -9.01
N LEU A 130 6.09 2.55 -10.06
CA LEU A 130 6.46 3.15 -11.35
C LEU A 130 5.27 3.82 -12.04
N GLU A 131 4.09 3.21 -11.99
CA GLU A 131 2.87 3.80 -12.54
C GLU A 131 2.45 5.04 -11.76
N PHE A 132 2.53 5.03 -10.43
CA PHE A 132 2.30 6.20 -9.60
C PHE A 132 3.20 7.37 -10.01
N LEU A 133 4.51 7.13 -10.18
CA LEU A 133 5.43 8.19 -10.61
C LEU A 133 5.04 8.76 -11.97
N ARG A 134 4.76 7.90 -12.97
CA ARG A 134 4.27 8.33 -14.29
C ARG A 134 3.01 9.18 -14.18
N PHE A 135 2.07 8.78 -13.32
CA PHE A 135 0.82 9.50 -13.13
C PHE A 135 1.05 10.88 -12.49
N THR A 136 1.90 10.96 -11.46
CA THR A 136 2.18 12.22 -10.74
C THR A 136 3.01 13.23 -11.55
N GLU A 137 3.79 12.80 -12.54
CA GLU A 137 4.56 13.71 -13.41
C GLU A 137 3.68 14.74 -14.14
N GLY A 138 2.41 14.40 -14.39
CA GLY A 138 1.44 15.28 -15.04
C GLY A 138 0.62 16.16 -14.11
N LEU A 139 0.87 16.14 -12.79
CA LEU A 139 0.06 16.84 -11.79
C LEU A 139 0.82 18.04 -11.20
N ASP A 140 0.56 19.24 -11.72
CA ASP A 140 1.24 20.47 -11.28
C ASP A 140 0.89 20.89 -9.84
N ASP A 141 -0.32 20.55 -9.37
CA ASP A 141 -0.87 21.01 -8.09
C ASP A 141 -1.00 19.92 -7.03
N TYR A 142 -0.43 18.73 -7.26
CA TYR A 142 -0.52 17.62 -6.31
C TYR A 142 0.32 17.86 -5.04
N ARG A 143 -0.36 17.85 -3.89
CA ARG A 143 0.18 18.10 -2.56
C ARG A 143 -0.21 16.94 -1.64
N PRO A 144 0.58 15.84 -1.64
CA PRO A 144 0.25 14.66 -0.86
C PRO A 144 0.16 14.95 0.64
N TYR A 145 -0.67 14.18 1.33
CA TYR A 145 -0.81 14.23 2.78
C TYR A 145 0.56 14.05 3.49
N TYR A 146 1.32 13.02 3.09
CA TYR A 146 2.74 12.94 3.41
C TYR A 146 3.54 13.72 2.36
N LYS A 147 4.08 14.89 2.73
CA LYS A 147 4.70 15.85 1.80
C LYS A 147 5.80 15.26 0.92
N ASP A 148 6.55 14.28 1.42
CA ASP A 148 7.65 13.66 0.68
C ASP A 148 7.25 12.34 -0.01
N THR A 149 5.95 12.09 -0.25
CA THR A 149 5.46 10.86 -0.89
C THR A 149 6.19 10.58 -2.19
N VAL A 150 6.21 11.54 -3.13
CA VAL A 150 6.84 11.35 -4.46
C VAL A 150 8.34 11.07 -4.34
N GLU A 151 9.06 11.84 -3.52
CA GLU A 151 10.50 11.65 -3.32
C GLU A 151 10.83 10.33 -2.61
N THR A 152 9.99 9.91 -1.66
CA THR A 152 10.13 8.63 -0.97
C THR A 152 9.87 7.46 -1.91
N VAL A 153 8.83 7.54 -2.75
CA VAL A 153 8.57 6.54 -3.79
C VAL A 153 9.76 6.41 -4.73
N LYS A 154 10.32 7.52 -5.22
CA LYS A 154 11.53 7.50 -6.06
C LYS A 154 12.71 6.81 -5.37
N ARG A 155 12.95 7.09 -4.10
CA ARG A 155 14.04 6.49 -3.32
C ARG A 155 13.87 4.98 -3.14
N LEU A 156 12.65 4.50 -2.93
CA LEU A 156 12.37 3.08 -2.69
C LEU A 156 12.41 2.22 -3.97
N LEU A 157 12.35 2.85 -5.15
CA LEU A 157 12.39 2.20 -6.46
C LEU A 157 13.80 2.11 -7.08
N GLN A 158 14.79 2.76 -6.46
CA GLN A 158 16.21 2.72 -6.84
C GLN A 158 16.88 1.44 -6.35
#